data_AF-A0A1W1WRZ7-F1
#
_entry.id   AF-A0A1W1WRZ7-F1
#
_cell.length_a   1.000
_cell.length_b   1.000
_cell.length_c   1.000
_cell.angle_alpha   90.00
_cell.angle_beta   90.00
_cell.angle_gamma   90.00
#
_symmetry.space_group_name_H-M   'P 1'
#
loop_
_entity.id
_entity.type
_entity.pdbx_description
1 polymer ?
#
loop_
_entity_poly.entity_id
_entity_poly.type
_entity_poly.pdbx_seq_one_letter_code
_entity_poly.pdbx_strand_id
1 'polypeptide(L)' 'MCINCRQRFYQDELSRLRCEEKKIYAYGGVGRSFYICKSCLEDKNLSKNLARICKTDPASALKMLKEIIDNG' A
#
# COMPACT_ATOMS: atom_id res chain seq x y z
N MET A 1 -5.90 -3.34 -9.89
CA MET A 1 -4.92 -4.46 -9.82
C MET A 1 -4.09 -4.27 -8.56
N CYS A 2 -4.03 -5.26 -7.68
CA CYS A 2 -3.22 -5.21 -6.47
C CYS A 2 -1.72 -5.23 -6.82
N ILE A 3 -0.93 -4.37 -6.18
CA ILE A 3 0.51 -4.27 -6.44
C ILE A 3 1.27 -5.48 -5.88
N ASN A 4 0.73 -6.15 -4.86
CA ASN A 4 1.34 -7.31 -4.21
C ASN A 4 1.07 -8.61 -4.98
N CYS A 5 -0.19 -9.03 -5.09
CA CYS A 5 -0.54 -10.31 -5.74
C CYS A 5 -0.81 -10.21 -7.25
N ARG A 6 -0.81 -9.00 -7.84
CA ARG A 6 -1.06 -8.76 -9.28
C ARG A 6 -2.45 -9.15 -9.79
N GLN A 7 -3.35 -9.62 -8.92
CA GLN A 7 -4.74 -9.90 -9.28
C GLN A 7 -5.55 -8.61 -9.54
N ARG A 8 -6.59 -8.73 -10.35
CA ARG A 8 -7.56 -7.66 -10.64
C ARG A 8 -8.75 -7.79 -9.68
N PHE A 9 -9.22 -6.65 -9.19
CA PHE A 9 -10.34 -6.51 -8.25
C PHE A 9 -11.11 -5.26 -8.64
N TYR A 10 -12.34 -5.12 -8.13
CA TYR A 10 -13.05 -3.85 -8.22
C TYR A 10 -12.32 -2.77 -7.42
N GLN A 11 -12.52 -1.50 -7.79
CA GLN A 11 -11.75 -0.41 -7.21
C GLN A 11 -12.08 -0.17 -5.74
N ASP A 12 -13.32 -0.41 -5.33
CA ASP A 12 -13.83 -0.36 -3.96
C ASP A 12 -13.28 -1.50 -3.07
N GLU A 13 -12.79 -2.59 -3.67
CA GLU A 13 -12.10 -3.68 -2.98
C GLU A 13 -10.60 -3.40 -2.76
N LEU A 14 -10.08 -2.28 -3.27
CA LEU A 14 -8.67 -1.93 -3.26
C LEU A 14 -8.42 -0.64 -2.47
N SER A 15 -7.52 -0.72 -1.49
CA SER A 15 -6.97 0.46 -0.83
C SER A 15 -6.05 1.19 -1.80
N ARG A 16 -6.44 2.41 -2.20
CA ARG A 16 -5.63 3.27 -3.05
C ARG A 16 -4.68 4.13 -2.21
N LEU A 17 -3.39 3.96 -2.47
CA LEU A 17 -2.31 4.58 -1.69
C LEU A 17 -1.36 5.32 -2.62
N ARG A 18 -0.54 6.21 -2.06
CA ARG A 18 0.57 6.85 -2.77
C ARG A 18 1.83 6.79 -1.92
N CYS A 19 2.98 6.87 -2.59
CA CYS A 19 4.25 7.02 -1.92
C CYS A 19 4.93 8.33 -2.32
N GLU A 20 5.32 9.09 -1.31
CA GLU A 20 5.92 10.42 -1.43
C GLU A 20 6.96 10.57 -0.32
N GLU A 21 8.16 11.04 -0.67
CA GLU A 21 9.28 11.21 0.28
C GLU A 21 9.54 9.99 1.19
N LYS A 22 9.51 8.80 0.59
CA LYS A 22 9.69 7.51 1.29
C LYS A 22 8.62 7.15 2.33
N LYS A 23 7.48 7.84 2.31
CA LYS A 23 6.33 7.59 3.18
C LYS A 23 5.12 7.14 2.39
N ILE A 24 4.27 6.34 3.03
CA ILE A 24 2.99 5.89 2.47
C ILE A 24 1.91 6.86 2.94
N TYR A 25 0.99 7.21 2.04
CA TYR A 25 -0.19 8.02 2.34
C TYR A 25 -1.43 7.45 1.67
N ALA A 26 -2.60 7.75 2.22
CA ALA A 26 -3.86 7.62 1.49
C ALA A 26 -3.80 8.47 0.20
N TYR A 27 -4.47 8.00 -0.85
CA TYR A 27 -4.48 8.74 -2.11
C TYR A 27 -5.34 10.01 -2.01
N GLY A 28 -4.68 11.17 -2.12
CA GLY A 28 -5.32 12.49 -2.07
C GLY A 28 -5.68 13.10 -3.43
N GLY A 29 -5.95 12.30 -4.47
CA GLY A 29 -6.39 12.81 -5.79
C GLY A 29 -5.27 13.21 -6.77
N VAL A 30 -4.01 13.24 -6.34
CA VAL A 30 -2.87 13.66 -7.18
C VAL A 30 -1.66 12.74 -7.03
N GLY A 31 -0.85 12.68 -8.09
CA GLY A 31 0.40 11.92 -8.13
C GLY A 31 0.23 10.42 -8.44
N ARG A 32 1.36 9.70 -8.39
CA ARG A 32 1.40 8.26 -8.67
C ARG A 32 0.82 7.47 -7.49
N SER A 33 -0.25 6.74 -7.77
CA SER A 33 -0.89 5.83 -6.80
C SER A 33 -0.64 4.37 -7.13
N PHE A 34 -0.74 3.52 -6.12
CA PHE A 34 -0.83 2.07 -6.24
C PHE A 34 -2.00 1.56 -5.43
N TYR A 35 -2.31 0.28 -5.60
CA TYR A 35 -3.47 -0.36 -4.97
C TYR A 35 -3.05 -1.63 -4.23
N ILE A 36 -3.67 -1.90 -3.08
CA ILE A 36 -3.51 -3.15 -2.32
C ILE A 36 -4.90 -3.74 -2.07
N CYS A 37 -5.09 -5.04 -2.28
CA CYS A 37 -6.33 -5.73 -1.89
C CYS A 37 -6.30 -6.16 -0.43
N LYS A 38 -7.49 -6.32 0.17
CA LYS A 38 -7.66 -6.70 1.58
C LYS A 38 -6.88 -7.97 1.96
N SER A 39 -6.91 -9.00 1.11
CA SER A 39 -6.19 -10.26 1.35
C SER A 39 -4.67 -10.10 1.44
N CYS A 40 -4.10 -9.11 0.75
CA CYS A 40 -2.65 -8.88 0.78
C CYS A 40 -2.19 -8.11 2.02
N LEU A 41 -3.10 -7.52 2.81
CA LEU A 41 -2.74 -6.77 4.02
C LEU A 41 -2.05 -7.64 5.07
N GLU A 42 -2.36 -8.94 5.07
CA GLU A 42 -1.78 -9.94 5.97
C GLU A 42 -0.66 -10.76 5.29
N ASP A 43 -0.34 -10.48 4.02
CA ASP A 43 0.68 -11.21 3.28
C ASP A 43 2.08 -10.86 3.78
N LYS A 44 2.87 -11.88 4.14
CA LYS A 44 4.24 -11.75 4.65
C LYS A 44 5.21 -11.03 3.70
N ASN A 45 4.94 -11.02 2.40
CA ASN A 45 5.76 -10.35 1.39
C ASN A 45 5.37 -8.89 1.18
N LEU A 46 4.22 -8.45 1.72
CA LEU A 46 3.71 -7.10 1.50
C LEU A 46 4.72 -6.05 1.97
N SER A 47 5.28 -6.22 3.17
CA SER A 47 6.26 -5.29 3.75
C SER A 47 7.48 -5.09 2.87
N LYS A 48 8.04 -6.17 2.31
CA LYS A 48 9.19 -6.12 1.39
C LYS A 48 8.84 -5.44 0.07
N ASN A 49 7.66 -5.73 -0.46
CA ASN A 49 7.20 -5.12 -1.71
C ASN A 49 6.97 -3.62 -1.56
N LEU A 50 6.35 -3.19 -0.44
CA LEU A 50 6.15 -1.77 -0.12
C LEU A 50 7.46 -1.05 0.13
N ALA A 51 8.38 -1.66 0.88
CA ALA A 51 9.74 -1.14 1.08
C ALA A 51 10.44 -0.84 -0.25
N ARG A 52 10.35 -1.75 -1.23
CA ARG A 52 10.93 -1.56 -2.57
C ARG A 52 10.27 -0.42 -3.34
N ILE A 53 8.94 -0.32 -3.30
CA ILE A 53 8.18 0.72 -4.03
C ILE A 53 8.44 2.10 -3.44
N CYS A 54 8.41 2.18 -2.11
CA CYS A 54 8.46 3.43 -1.37
C CYS A 54 9.89 3.76 -0.90
N LYS A 55 10.89 2.95 -1.26
CA LYS A 55 12.31 3.18 -0.92
C LYS A 55 12.54 3.43 0.58
N THR A 56 11.88 2.62 1.41
CA THR A 56 11.93 2.65 2.88
C THR A 56 12.18 1.24 3.41
N ASP A 57 12.30 1.06 4.73
CA ASP A 57 12.46 -0.28 5.31
C ASP A 57 11.11 -1.01 5.48
N PRO A 58 11.09 -2.36 5.50
CA PRO A 58 9.86 -3.14 5.59
C PRO A 58 9.02 -2.88 6.85
N ALA A 59 9.65 -2.60 7.99
CA ALA A 59 8.94 -2.38 9.25
C ALA A 59 8.22 -1.02 9.22
N SER A 60 8.91 0.04 8.80
CA SER A 60 8.32 1.37 8.61
C SER A 60 7.19 1.35 7.57
N ALA A 61 7.38 0.66 6.44
CA ALA A 61 6.35 0.53 5.41
C ALA A 61 5.06 -0.11 5.96
N LEU A 62 5.19 -1.21 6.71
CA LEU A 62 4.03 -1.88 7.28
C LEU A 62 3.35 -1.02 8.35
N LYS A 63 4.13 -0.31 9.18
CA LYS A 63 3.60 0.59 10.22
C LYS A 63 2.76 1.71 9.60
N MET A 64 3.30 2.44 8.62
CA MET A 64 2.58 3.53 7.94
C MET A 64 1.30 3.03 7.25
N LEU A 65 1.35 1.84 6.65
CA LEU A 65 0.17 1.24 6.04
C LEU A 65 -0.94 0.97 7.08
N LYS A 66 -0.59 0.35 8.21
CA LYS A 66 -1.56 0.04 9.27
C LYS A 66 -2.19 1.30 9.83
N GLU A 67 -1.39 2.34 10.09
CA GLU A 67 -1.90 3.64 10.53
C GLU A 67 -2.91 4.25 9.55
N ILE A 68 -2.75 4.05 8.24
CA ILE A 68 -3.72 4.55 7.25
C ILE A 68 -5.01 3.74 7.25
N ILE A 69 -4.90 2.42 7.43
CA ILE A 69 -6.06 1.52 7.38
C ILE A 69 -6.88 1.60 8.66
N ASP A 70 -6.23 1.72 9.82
CA ASP A 70 -6.90 1.79 11.13
C ASP A 70 -7.58 3.16 11.38
N ASN A 71 -7.13 4.22 10.69
CA ASN A 71 -7.74 5.56 10.76
C ASN A 71 -8.79 5.83 9.66
N GLY A 72 -9.11 4.83 8.84
CA GLY A 72 -10.00 4.94 7.68
C GLY A 72 -11.35 4.26 7.88
#